data_AF-A0A8T3YQJ0-F1
#
_entry.id   AF-A0A8T3YQJ0-F1
#
_cell.length_a   1.000
_cell.length_b   1.000
_cell.length_c   1.000
_cell.angle_alpha   90.00
_cell.angle_beta   90.00
_cell.angle_gamma   90.00
#
_symmetry.space_group_name_H-M   'P 1'
#
loop_
_entity.id
_entity.type
_entity.pdbx_description
1 polymer ?
#
loop_
_entity_poly.entity_id
_entity_poly.type
_entity_poly.pdbx_seq_one_letter_code
_entity_poly.pdbx_strand_id
1 'polypeptide(L)' 'MKHKLTKIYQTLLKNYGQQGWWPITLDGKLKPEYHSNDYSYPKTEHQQLEIIFGAILTQNSCFN' A
#
# COMPACT_ATOMS: atom_id res chain seq x y z
N MET A 1 -1.68 -0.38 -27.39
CA MET A 1 -1.07 -0.65 -26.06
C MET A 1 -1.94 -0.19 -24.89
N LYS A 2 -2.45 1.06 -24.87
CA LYS A 2 -3.32 1.57 -23.79
C LYS A 2 -4.49 0.63 -23.40
N HIS A 3 -5.22 0.09 -24.38
CA HIS A 3 -6.35 -0.83 -24.12
C HIS A 3 -5.97 -2.12 -23.37
N LYS A 4 -4.77 -2.67 -23.59
CA LYS A 4 -4.33 -3.89 -22.88
C LYS A 4 -4.02 -3.58 -21.42
N LEU A 5 -3.33 -2.47 -21.15
CA LEU A 5 -3.00 -2.02 -19.79
C LEU A 5 -4.27 -1.72 -18.99
N THR A 6 -5.25 -1.03 -19.58
CA THR A 6 -6.54 -0.76 -18.93
C THR A 6 -7.28 -2.06 -18.59
N LYS A 7 -7.28 -3.05 -19.49
CA LYS A 7 -7.93 -4.35 -19.24
C LYS A 7 -7.27 -5.11 -18.09
N ILE A 8 -5.94 -5.11 -18.04
CA ILE A 8 -5.17 -5.72 -16.93
C ILE A 8 -5.53 -5.02 -15.62
N TYR A 9 -5.45 -3.68 -15.59
CA TYR A 9 -5.79 -2.89 -14.41
C TYR A 9 -7.21 -3.16 -13.91
N GLN A 10 -8.20 -3.14 -14.80
CA GLN A 10 -9.60 -3.43 -14.45
C GLN A 10 -9.79 -4.85 -13.91
N THR A 11 -9.08 -5.83 -14.48
CA THR A 11 -9.14 -7.23 -14.03
C THR A 11 -8.56 -7.36 -12.63
N LEU A 12 -7.40 -6.73 -12.36
CA LEU A 12 -6.80 -6.74 -11.03
C LEU A 12 -7.69 -6.02 -10.01
N LEU A 13 -8.18 -4.84 -10.35
CA LEU A 13 -9.07 -4.05 -9.50
C LEU A 13 -10.36 -4.82 -9.16
N LYS A 14 -10.96 -5.51 -10.13
CA LYS A 14 -12.16 -6.34 -9.91
C LYS A 14 -11.92 -7.49 -8.93
N ASN A 15 -10.76 -8.14 -9.00
CA ASN A 15 -10.46 -9.32 -8.19
C ASN A 15 -9.93 -8.99 -6.79
N TYR A 16 -9.17 -7.90 -6.65
CA TYR A 16 -8.46 -7.57 -5.39
C TYR A 16 -9.00 -6.35 -4.67
N GLY A 17 -9.94 -5.60 -5.27
CA GLY A 17 -10.50 -4.38 -4.70
C GLY A 17 -9.51 -3.22 -4.66
N GLN A 18 -9.94 -2.10 -4.08
CA GLN A 18 -9.05 -0.96 -3.83
C GLN A 18 -8.25 -1.21 -2.55
N GLN A 19 -6.93 -1.33 -2.67
CA GLN A 19 -6.06 -1.64 -1.52
C GLN A 19 -5.38 -0.41 -0.89
N GLY A 20 -5.48 0.78 -1.50
CA GLY A 20 -4.72 1.95 -1.02
C GLY A 20 -3.25 1.89 -1.43
N TRP A 21 -2.40 2.72 -0.79
CA TRP A 21 -1.01 2.98 -1.23
C TRP A 21 0.07 2.23 -0.43
N TRP A 22 -0.02 2.15 0.90
CA TRP A 22 0.89 1.38 1.75
C TRP A 22 0.20 1.14 3.11
N PRO A 23 0.42 0.01 3.80
CA PRO A 23 -0.21 -0.22 5.09
C PRO A 23 0.53 0.57 6.18
N ILE A 24 -0.20 1.25 7.05
CA ILE A 24 0.37 2.15 8.07
C ILE A 24 -0.26 1.82 9.42
N THR A 25 0.52 1.95 10.48
CA THR A 25 0.02 1.79 11.85
C THR A 25 -0.59 3.12 12.32
N LEU A 26 -1.92 3.14 12.46
CA LEU A 26 -2.61 4.32 12.99
C LEU A 26 -2.42 4.45 14.51
N ASP A 27 -2.59 5.67 15.02
CA ASP A 27 -2.50 5.95 16.46
C ASP A 27 -3.46 5.06 17.26
N GLY A 28 -2.93 4.43 18.31
CA GLY A 28 -3.68 3.47 19.13
C GLY A 28 -3.94 2.11 18.48
N LYS A 29 -3.40 1.84 17.29
CA LYS A 29 -3.38 0.51 16.66
C LYS A 29 -2.04 -0.17 16.88
N LEU A 30 -2.06 -1.50 16.80
CA LEU A 30 -0.88 -2.35 16.96
C LEU A 30 -0.43 -3.01 15.65
N LYS A 31 -1.24 -2.89 14.59
CA LYS A 31 -0.98 -3.55 13.31
C LYS A 31 -1.11 -2.52 12.18
N PRO A 32 -0.25 -2.60 11.15
CA PRO A 32 -0.39 -1.75 9.98
C PRO A 32 -1.57 -2.24 9.15
N GLU A 33 -2.40 -1.31 8.69
CA GLU A 33 -3.61 -1.60 7.91
C GLU A 33 -3.58 -0.82 6.60
N TYR A 34 -4.11 -1.45 5.55
CA TYR A 34 -4.33 -0.77 4.27
C TYR A 34 -5.55 0.15 4.36
N HIS A 35 -5.43 1.35 3.80
CA HIS A 35 -6.51 2.33 3.78
C HIS A 35 -7.21 2.34 2.42
N SER A 36 -8.11 1.37 2.21
CA SER A 36 -8.89 1.25 0.99
C SER A 36 -9.65 2.55 0.66
N ASN A 37 -9.54 3.01 -0.57
CA ASN A 37 -10.12 4.26 -1.10
C ASN A 37 -9.53 5.57 -0.52
N ASP A 38 -8.57 5.52 0.41
CA ASP A 38 -7.86 6.72 0.91
C ASP A 38 -6.39 6.69 0.48
N TYR A 39 -6.08 7.47 -0.56
CA TYR A 39 -4.73 7.63 -1.11
C TYR A 39 -4.03 8.90 -0.58
N SER A 40 -4.58 9.56 0.43
CA SER A 40 -3.99 10.77 1.04
C SER A 40 -2.92 10.45 2.09
N TYR A 41 -2.82 9.20 2.52
CA TYR A 41 -1.76 8.75 3.41
C TYR A 41 -0.39 8.68 2.70
N PRO A 42 0.72 8.91 3.42
CA PRO A 42 0.83 9.21 4.85
C PRO A 42 0.46 10.66 5.21
N LYS A 43 -0.06 10.87 6.43
CA LYS A 43 -0.54 12.18 6.92
C LYS A 43 0.41 12.82 7.95
N THR A 44 1.35 12.05 8.51
CA THR A 44 2.31 12.52 9.52
C THR A 44 3.73 12.05 9.20
N GLU A 45 4.73 12.73 9.78
CA GLU A 45 6.15 12.35 9.63
C GLU A 45 6.44 10.94 10.18
N HIS A 46 5.81 10.55 11.29
CA HIS A 46 5.95 9.20 11.84
C HIS A 46 5.49 8.13 10.85
N GLN A 47 4.37 8.36 10.16
CA GLN A 47 3.86 7.44 9.14
C GLN A 47 4.78 7.39 7.92
N GLN A 48 5.38 8.52 7.54
CA GLN A 48 6.38 8.56 6.48
C GLN A 48 7.63 7.74 6.85
N LEU A 49 8.13 7.89 8.08
CA LEU A 49 9.26 7.11 8.59
C LEU A 49 8.95 5.60 8.63
N GLU A 50 7.74 5.21 9.04
CA GLU A 50 7.29 3.82 9.00
C GLU A 50 7.37 3.24 7.57
N ILE A 51 6.88 3.99 6.57
CA ILE A 51 6.96 3.58 5.15
C ILE A 51 8.42 3.46 4.71
N ILE A 52 9.28 4.42 5.04
CA ILE A 52 10.70 4.41 4.66
C ILE A 52 11.39 3.17 5.23
N PHE A 53 11.22 2.89 6.52
CA PHE A 53 11.80 1.71 7.15
C PHE A 53 11.21 0.41 6.58
N GLY A 54 9.89 0.34 6.41
CA GLY A 54 9.24 -0.81 5.78
C GLY A 54 9.75 -1.09 4.37
N ALA A 55 9.92 -0.05 3.55
CA ALA A 55 10.46 -0.15 2.20
C ALA A 55 11.93 -0.61 2.17
N ILE A 56 12.76 -0.16 3.12
CA ILE A 56 14.16 -0.62 3.23
C ILE A 56 14.21 -2.08 3.68
N LEU A 57 13.40 -2.46 4.68
CA LEU A 57 13.39 -3.83 5.23
C LEU A 57 12.86 -4.86 4.22
N THR A 58 11.85 -4.49 3.43
CA THR A 58 11.27 -5.39 2.40
C THR A 58 12.19 -5.60 1.20
N GLN A 59 13.13 -4.71 0.93
CA GLN A 59 14.09 -4.89 -0.18
C GLN A 59 15.03 -6.09 0.01
N ASN A 60 15.37 -6.43 1.26
CA ASN A 60 16.29 -7.53 1.57
C ASN A 60 15.60 -8.75 2.19
N SER A 61 14.27 -8.70 2.33
CA SER A 61 13.47 -9.78 2.92
C SER A 61 12.53 -10.33 1.84
N CYS A 62 13.06 -11.20 0.98
CA CYS A 62 12.21 -12.01 0.10
C CYS A 62 11.53 -13.05 0.98
N PHE A 63 10.18 -13.03 1.06
CA PHE A 63 9.43 -14.17 1.59
C PHE A 63 9.79 -15.39 0.73
N ASN A 64 10.56 -16.33 1.31
CA ASN A 64 10.72 -17.70 0.81
C ASN A 64 9.66 -18.60 1.45
#